data_AF-A3ZMW4-F1
#
_entry.id   AF-A3ZMW4-F1
#
_cell.length_a   1.000
_cell.length_b   1.000
_cell.length_c   1.000
_cell.angle_alpha   90.00
_cell.angle_beta   90.00
_cell.angle_gamma   90.00
#
_symmetry.space_group_name_H-M   'P 1'
#
loop_
_entity.id
_entity.type
_entity.pdbx_description
1 polymer ?
#
loop_
_entity_poly.entity_id
_entity_poly.type
_entity_poly.pdbx_seq_one_letter_code
_entity_poly.pdbx_strand_id
1 'polypeptide(L)'
;MNDSAAIQEDFATFVAWSLAQLGVVVVDQGDGFFLASATNPQAEWPPAEFRFRIGLPGEEADHGAVVISPAGSLWQDILRRLELLEPAPQSAPCDEPAGVPALAEALFAPYVIEEGKCQLGGCRLEERPLLRITTIPADGSPVRHQFFWRTGEELSNHEVVAFGLKHLTPHLAYTRDARASVQILLEQSHDRVQEAQGGDRKLASIVWCKYAIGKIDIFIGDATTSLPFEGWARHYVSGDISPPRFHCDATERIGYHLAATDNGVIAPVESIATCELTGRRVLESELETSVVSGKRGCNDQFATCPASGDRLLTTELQSCTSCGQQVSPRALRGGVCRVCRNLRSISKDDPTMARILDVYPGLDQWRNWRLGESQDAYVLRGGGWWNEIRLTLDLASLQPRRAQERTKVVGRWRPLPDVEWRRLFEK
;
A
#
# COMPACT_ATOMS: atom_id res chain seq x y z
N MET A 1 -32.08 -3.93 -7.59
CA MET A 1 -32.59 -4.08 -8.96
C MET A 1 -31.36 -4.31 -9.82
N ASN A 2 -31.15 -5.52 -10.33
CA ASN A 2 -30.04 -5.80 -11.23
C ASN A 2 -30.38 -5.13 -12.57
N ASP A 3 -29.75 -4.00 -12.85
CA ASP A 3 -29.70 -3.43 -14.20
C ASP A 3 -28.79 -4.33 -15.04
N SER A 4 -29.32 -5.49 -15.46
CA SER A 4 -28.78 -6.24 -16.60
C SER A 4 -29.15 -5.43 -17.85
N ALA A 5 -28.17 -4.83 -18.50
CA ALA A 5 -28.32 -4.38 -19.88
C ALA A 5 -27.51 -5.31 -20.76
N ALA A 6 -28.28 -6.11 -21.50
CA ALA A 6 -27.79 -6.60 -22.76
C ALA A 6 -27.32 -5.41 -23.61
N ILE A 7 -26.10 -5.51 -24.15
CA ILE A 7 -25.63 -4.56 -25.17
C ILE A 7 -26.38 -4.86 -26.45
N GLN A 8 -26.86 -3.83 -27.13
CA GLN A 8 -27.44 -3.95 -28.47
C GLN A 8 -26.41 -3.59 -29.52
N GLU A 9 -26.33 -4.40 -30.56
CA GLU A 9 -25.48 -4.21 -31.74
C GLU A 9 -26.34 -4.30 -33.01
N ASP A 10 -25.99 -3.49 -34.01
CA ASP A 10 -26.63 -3.59 -35.32
C ASP A 10 -26.28 -4.91 -36.00
N PHE A 11 -27.25 -5.50 -36.73
CA PHE A 11 -27.07 -6.79 -37.36
C PHE A 11 -25.93 -6.78 -38.41
N ALA A 12 -25.71 -5.67 -39.12
CA ALA A 12 -24.60 -5.54 -40.07
C ALA A 12 -23.25 -5.64 -39.37
N THR A 13 -23.10 -4.98 -38.22
CA THR A 13 -21.88 -5.03 -37.41
C THR A 13 -21.63 -6.44 -36.90
N PHE A 14 -22.67 -7.12 -36.41
CA PHE A 14 -22.53 -8.51 -35.95
C PHE A 14 -22.16 -9.46 -37.10
N VAL A 15 -22.76 -9.30 -38.29
CA VAL A 15 -22.39 -10.07 -39.49
C VAL A 15 -20.92 -9.83 -39.83
N ALA A 16 -20.45 -8.59 -39.86
CA ALA A 16 -19.05 -8.29 -40.14
C ALA A 16 -18.10 -8.96 -39.14
N TRP A 17 -18.42 -8.89 -37.84
CA TRP A 17 -17.68 -9.60 -36.79
C TRP A 17 -17.68 -11.13 -37.01
N SER A 18 -18.84 -11.72 -37.32
CA SER A 18 -19.01 -13.15 -37.60
C SER A 18 -18.17 -13.63 -38.77
N LEU A 19 -18.13 -12.87 -39.87
CA LEU A 19 -17.28 -13.19 -41.02
C LEU A 19 -15.80 -13.08 -40.64
N ALA A 20 -15.41 -12.07 -39.86
CA ALA A 20 -14.03 -11.92 -39.39
C ALA A 20 -13.55 -13.12 -38.53
N GLN A 21 -14.42 -13.70 -37.70
CA GLN A 21 -14.12 -14.93 -36.96
C GLN A 21 -13.86 -16.13 -37.88
N LEU A 22 -14.45 -16.13 -39.08
CA LEU A 22 -14.26 -17.15 -40.11
C LEU A 22 -13.08 -16.84 -41.05
N GLY A 23 -12.24 -15.85 -40.71
CA GLY A 23 -11.04 -15.49 -41.49
C GLY A 23 -11.38 -14.68 -42.74
N VAL A 24 -12.30 -13.72 -42.61
CA VAL A 24 -12.79 -12.94 -43.74
C VAL A 24 -12.76 -11.46 -43.39
N VAL A 25 -12.12 -10.69 -44.24
CA VAL A 25 -12.11 -9.24 -44.13
C VAL A 25 -13.38 -8.68 -44.76
N VAL A 26 -14.07 -7.83 -44.01
CA VAL A 26 -15.27 -7.12 -44.48
C VAL A 26 -14.95 -5.64 -44.55
N VAL A 27 -15.20 -5.04 -45.72
CA VAL A 27 -15.01 -3.61 -45.97
C VAL A 27 -16.34 -2.99 -46.34
N ASP A 28 -16.78 -1.98 -45.59
CA ASP A 28 -17.94 -1.15 -45.94
C ASP A 28 -17.63 -0.32 -47.20
N GLN A 29 -18.47 -0.46 -48.23
CA GLN A 29 -18.34 0.24 -49.51
C GLN A 29 -19.25 1.48 -49.59
N GLY A 30 -20.04 1.76 -48.54
CA GLY A 30 -21.10 2.76 -48.56
C GLY A 30 -22.40 2.24 -49.17
N ASP A 31 -23.45 3.07 -49.09
CA ASP A 31 -24.79 2.80 -49.63
C ASP A 31 -25.42 1.46 -49.18
N GLY A 32 -25.02 0.95 -48.00
CA GLY A 32 -25.51 -0.31 -47.43
C GLY A 32 -24.89 -1.57 -48.02
N PHE A 33 -23.80 -1.45 -48.78
CA PHE A 33 -23.08 -2.57 -49.37
C PHE A 33 -21.73 -2.82 -48.70
N PHE A 34 -21.38 -4.08 -48.59
CA PHE A 34 -20.13 -4.56 -48.00
C PHE A 34 -19.42 -5.48 -48.99
N LEU A 35 -18.09 -5.47 -48.93
CA LEU A 35 -17.21 -6.36 -49.68
C LEU A 35 -16.56 -7.33 -48.70
N ALA A 36 -16.80 -8.62 -48.89
CA ALA A 36 -16.20 -9.70 -48.11
C ALA A 36 -15.09 -10.37 -48.92
N SER A 37 -13.90 -10.48 -48.35
CA SER A 37 -12.74 -11.12 -48.96
C SER A 37 -12.15 -12.15 -48.00
N ALA A 38 -12.11 -13.42 -48.44
CA ALA A 38 -11.54 -14.49 -47.62
C ALA A 38 -10.02 -14.28 -47.49
N THR A 39 -9.50 -14.28 -46.26
CA THR A 39 -8.04 -14.20 -46.04
C THR A 39 -7.35 -15.56 -46.20
N ASN A 40 -8.13 -16.64 -46.23
CA ASN A 40 -7.66 -17.98 -46.52
C ASN A 40 -8.33 -18.53 -47.80
N PRO A 41 -7.62 -18.61 -48.94
CA PRO A 41 -8.18 -19.09 -50.20
C PRO A 41 -8.54 -20.59 -50.20
N GLN A 42 -8.17 -21.35 -49.16
CA GLN A 42 -8.57 -22.75 -48.97
C GLN A 42 -9.87 -22.90 -48.18
N ALA A 43 -10.46 -21.81 -47.67
CA ALA A 43 -11.76 -21.88 -47.02
C ALA A 43 -12.84 -22.15 -48.08
N GLU A 44 -13.61 -23.24 -47.91
CA GLU A 44 -14.79 -23.55 -48.73
C GLU A 44 -15.92 -22.55 -48.44
N TRP A 45 -15.78 -21.36 -48.99
CA TRP A 45 -16.69 -20.24 -48.82
C TRP A 45 -17.33 -19.88 -50.18
N PRO A 46 -18.36 -19.01 -50.24
CA PRO A 46 -18.70 -18.32 -51.50
C PRO A 46 -17.44 -17.65 -52.09
N PRO A 47 -17.41 -17.23 -53.36
CA PRO A 47 -16.17 -16.92 -54.09
C PRO A 47 -15.19 -16.06 -53.27
N ALA A 48 -13.88 -16.22 -53.54
CA ALA A 48 -12.76 -15.59 -52.82
C ALA A 48 -13.00 -14.11 -52.43
N GLU A 49 -13.84 -13.43 -53.20
CA GLU A 49 -14.45 -12.15 -52.90
C GLU A 49 -15.94 -12.15 -53.28
N PHE A 50 -16.81 -11.63 -52.42
CA PHE A 50 -18.22 -11.39 -52.75
C PHE A 50 -18.75 -10.10 -52.12
N ARG A 51 -19.66 -9.44 -52.84
CA ARG A 51 -20.39 -8.26 -52.37
C ARG A 51 -21.68 -8.71 -51.68
N PHE A 52 -21.99 -8.13 -50.52
CA PHE A 52 -23.26 -8.38 -49.83
C PHE A 52 -23.91 -7.10 -49.31
N ARG A 53 -25.20 -7.17 -49.00
CA ARG A 53 -25.95 -6.15 -48.25
C ARG A 53 -26.79 -6.80 -47.17
N ILE A 54 -27.15 -6.04 -46.14
CA ILE A 54 -28.10 -6.50 -45.13
C ILE A 54 -29.52 -6.31 -45.68
N GLY A 55 -30.33 -7.38 -45.62
CA GLY A 55 -31.70 -7.35 -46.09
C GLY A 55 -32.71 -7.73 -45.01
N LEU A 56 -33.98 -7.47 -45.32
CA LEU A 56 -35.08 -7.87 -44.45
C LEU A 56 -35.25 -9.40 -44.46
N PRO A 57 -35.88 -9.98 -43.42
CA PRO A 57 -36.19 -11.41 -43.40
C PRO A 57 -36.95 -11.84 -44.68
N GLY A 58 -36.40 -12.81 -45.40
CA GLY A 58 -36.99 -13.36 -46.63
C GLY A 58 -36.69 -12.59 -47.93
N GLU A 59 -35.87 -11.54 -47.88
CA GLU A 59 -35.42 -10.83 -49.08
C GLU A 59 -34.37 -11.64 -49.84
N GLU A 60 -34.58 -11.86 -51.15
CA GLU A 60 -33.66 -12.59 -52.02
C GLU A 60 -32.68 -11.65 -52.75
N ALA A 61 -31.60 -12.24 -53.29
CA ALA A 61 -30.52 -11.50 -53.93
C ALA A 61 -31.01 -10.65 -55.11
N ASP A 62 -30.51 -9.41 -55.18
CA ASP A 62 -30.75 -8.52 -56.32
C ASP A 62 -29.45 -7.81 -56.71
N HIS A 63 -29.25 -7.60 -58.02
CA HIS A 63 -28.18 -6.77 -58.59
C HIS A 63 -26.73 -7.18 -58.22
N GLY A 64 -26.39 -8.47 -58.29
CA GLY A 64 -25.00 -8.95 -58.16
C GLY A 64 -24.40 -8.86 -56.75
N ALA A 65 -25.22 -8.57 -55.73
CA ALA A 65 -24.85 -8.65 -54.32
C ALA A 65 -25.70 -9.71 -53.61
N VAL A 66 -25.08 -10.46 -52.70
CA VAL A 66 -25.78 -11.43 -51.85
C VAL A 66 -26.52 -10.70 -50.73
N VAL A 67 -27.74 -11.12 -50.40
CA VAL A 67 -28.48 -10.56 -49.26
C VAL A 67 -28.26 -11.44 -48.04
N ILE A 68 -27.80 -10.83 -46.93
CA ILE A 68 -27.70 -11.48 -45.63
C ILE A 68 -28.81 -10.94 -44.74
N SER A 69 -29.69 -11.83 -44.27
CA SER A 69 -30.79 -11.50 -43.35
C SER A 69 -30.81 -12.49 -42.18
N PRO A 70 -31.39 -12.14 -41.03
CA PRO A 70 -31.43 -13.00 -39.84
C PRO A 70 -32.09 -14.37 -40.07
N ALA A 71 -33.01 -14.47 -41.04
CA ALA A 71 -33.67 -15.72 -41.41
C ALA A 71 -33.05 -16.41 -42.64
N GLY A 72 -32.11 -15.76 -43.33
CA GLY A 72 -31.55 -16.23 -44.61
C GLY A 72 -30.65 -17.46 -44.47
N SER A 73 -30.62 -18.29 -45.51
CA SER A 73 -29.83 -19.54 -45.54
C SER A 73 -28.32 -19.32 -45.42
N LEU A 74 -27.78 -18.27 -46.05
CA LEU A 74 -26.36 -17.91 -45.93
C LEU A 74 -26.00 -17.54 -44.48
N TRP A 75 -26.85 -16.79 -43.79
CA TRP A 75 -26.65 -16.46 -42.38
C TRP A 75 -26.68 -17.70 -41.49
N GLN A 76 -27.62 -18.62 -41.75
CA GLN A 76 -27.68 -19.89 -41.03
C GLN A 76 -26.42 -20.74 -41.24
N ASP A 77 -25.84 -20.73 -42.45
CA ASP A 77 -24.57 -21.41 -42.72
C ASP A 77 -23.40 -20.75 -41.96
N ILE A 78 -23.34 -19.41 -41.94
CA ILE A 78 -22.35 -18.65 -41.15
C ILE A 78 -22.44 -19.01 -39.67
N LEU A 79 -23.65 -18.99 -39.09
CA LEU A 79 -23.86 -19.35 -37.68
C LEU A 79 -23.44 -20.79 -37.38
N ARG A 80 -23.84 -21.76 -38.22
CA ARG A 80 -23.44 -23.16 -38.06
C ARG A 80 -21.93 -23.31 -38.08
N ARG A 81 -21.23 -22.60 -38.95
CA ARG A 81 -19.76 -22.64 -39.00
C ARG A 81 -19.14 -22.05 -37.74
N LEU A 82 -19.68 -20.95 -37.22
CA LEU A 82 -19.23 -20.38 -35.94
C LEU A 82 -19.43 -21.33 -34.76
N GLU A 83 -20.56 -22.04 -34.71
CA GLU A 83 -20.84 -23.07 -33.69
C GLU A 83 -19.88 -24.26 -33.77
N LEU A 84 -19.36 -24.57 -34.97
CA LEU A 84 -18.40 -25.64 -35.23
C LEU A 84 -16.94 -25.20 -35.08
N LEU A 85 -16.66 -23.93 -34.80
CA LEU A 85 -15.29 -23.47 -34.59
C LEU A 85 -14.70 -24.10 -33.32
N GLU A 86 -13.52 -24.70 -33.46
CA GLU A 86 -12.69 -25.14 -32.34
C GLU A 86 -11.34 -24.38 -32.38
N PRO A 87 -11.10 -23.45 -31.43
CA PRO A 87 -12.00 -23.06 -30.34
C PRO A 87 -13.20 -22.22 -30.81
N ALA A 88 -14.23 -22.13 -29.97
CA ALA A 88 -15.38 -21.25 -30.18
C ALA A 88 -14.95 -19.80 -30.48
N PRO A 89 -15.78 -18.99 -31.17
CA PRO A 89 -15.43 -17.63 -31.58
C PRO A 89 -14.86 -16.79 -30.44
N GLN A 90 -13.81 -16.01 -30.72
CA GLN A 90 -13.02 -15.31 -29.70
C GLN A 90 -12.85 -13.83 -30.02
N SER A 91 -12.88 -13.03 -28.96
CA SER A 91 -12.73 -11.58 -29.05
C SER A 91 -11.99 -11.02 -27.84
N ALA A 92 -11.56 -9.77 -27.94
CA ALA A 92 -11.00 -9.00 -26.84
C ALA A 92 -11.47 -7.54 -26.97
N PRO A 93 -11.53 -6.77 -25.86
CA PRO A 93 -11.77 -5.34 -25.93
C PRO A 93 -10.76 -4.64 -26.84
N CYS A 94 -11.20 -3.72 -27.69
CA CYS A 94 -10.34 -3.08 -28.69
C CYS A 94 -9.25 -2.18 -28.09
N ASP A 95 -9.47 -1.70 -26.87
CA ASP A 95 -8.63 -0.74 -26.16
C ASP A 95 -7.96 -1.36 -24.92
N GLU A 96 -7.72 -2.67 -24.97
CA GLU A 96 -6.86 -3.33 -24.00
C GLU A 96 -5.40 -2.84 -24.08
N PRO A 97 -4.68 -2.79 -22.95
CA PRO A 97 -3.27 -2.47 -22.96
C PRO A 97 -2.50 -3.48 -23.82
N ALA A 98 -1.74 -2.96 -24.80
CA ALA A 98 -0.96 -3.78 -25.73
C ALA A 98 0.11 -4.64 -25.02
N GLY A 99 0.59 -4.19 -23.86
CA GLY A 99 1.54 -4.91 -23.03
C GLY A 99 1.88 -4.20 -21.72
N VAL A 100 2.87 -4.74 -21.01
CA VAL A 100 3.35 -4.23 -19.72
C VAL A 100 3.74 -2.73 -19.74
N PRO A 101 4.36 -2.17 -20.80
CA PRO A 101 4.70 -0.74 -20.81
C PRO A 101 3.50 0.20 -20.67
N ALA A 102 2.39 -0.09 -21.35
CA ALA A 102 1.17 0.72 -21.26
C ALA A 102 0.55 0.68 -19.86
N LEU A 103 0.67 -0.47 -19.18
CA LEU A 103 0.23 -0.62 -17.80
C LEU A 103 1.16 0.12 -16.82
N ALA A 104 2.47 0.10 -17.07
CA ALA A 104 3.46 0.74 -16.19
C ALA A 104 3.21 2.24 -16.04
N GLU A 105 2.86 2.93 -17.13
CA GLU A 105 2.53 4.35 -17.10
C GLU A 105 1.36 4.65 -16.14
N ALA A 106 0.27 3.90 -16.27
CA ALA A 106 -0.89 4.05 -15.40
C ALA A 106 -0.60 3.71 -13.93
N LEU A 107 0.18 2.65 -13.69
CA LEU A 107 0.56 2.25 -12.33
C LEU A 107 1.51 3.25 -11.65
N PHE A 108 2.38 3.91 -12.41
CA PHE A 108 3.36 4.85 -11.85
C PHE A 108 2.82 6.28 -11.73
N ALA A 109 1.81 6.66 -12.52
CA ALA A 109 1.30 8.02 -12.56
C ALA A 109 0.99 8.65 -11.18
N PRO A 110 0.44 7.92 -10.18
CA PRO A 110 0.17 8.51 -8.86
C PRO A 110 1.41 8.73 -8.00
N TYR A 111 2.52 8.04 -8.29
CA TYR A 111 3.72 8.04 -7.44
C TYR A 111 4.61 9.25 -7.69
N VAL A 112 5.01 9.89 -6.60
CA VAL A 112 6.05 10.93 -6.59
C VAL A 112 7.16 10.42 -5.70
N ILE A 113 8.34 10.17 -6.26
CA ILE A 113 9.48 9.61 -5.52
C ILE A 113 10.59 10.64 -5.46
N GLU A 114 10.88 11.18 -4.28
CA GLU A 114 12.01 12.10 -4.10
C GLU A 114 13.33 11.35 -4.33
N GLU A 115 14.15 11.83 -5.27
CA GLU A 115 15.47 11.26 -5.57
C GLU A 115 15.46 9.75 -5.86
N GLY A 116 14.38 9.26 -6.47
CA GLY A 116 14.19 7.84 -6.71
C GLY A 116 13.37 7.52 -7.96
N LYS A 117 12.95 6.25 -8.07
CA LYS A 117 12.18 5.76 -9.22
C LYS A 117 11.29 4.55 -8.86
N CYS A 118 10.26 4.34 -9.67
CA CYS A 118 9.44 3.13 -9.68
C CYS A 118 9.82 2.23 -10.86
N GLN A 119 9.74 0.92 -10.69
CA GLN A 119 9.88 -0.08 -11.74
C GLN A 119 8.87 -1.23 -11.53
N LEU A 120 8.52 -1.94 -12.60
CA LEU A 120 7.70 -3.14 -12.50
C LEU A 120 8.61 -4.35 -12.32
N GLY A 121 8.38 -5.10 -11.24
CA GLY A 121 9.04 -6.37 -10.98
C GLY A 121 8.09 -7.53 -11.23
N GLY A 122 8.52 -8.51 -12.03
CA GLY A 122 7.77 -9.75 -12.26
C GLY A 122 6.35 -9.57 -12.80
N CYS A 123 6.08 -8.46 -13.51
CA CYS A 123 4.75 -8.19 -14.03
C CYS A 123 4.41 -9.14 -15.19
N ARG A 124 3.26 -9.79 -15.09
CA ARG A 124 2.67 -10.62 -16.13
C ARG A 124 1.24 -10.18 -16.42
N LEU A 125 0.84 -10.32 -17.68
CA LEU A 125 -0.53 -10.15 -18.14
C LEU A 125 -1.08 -11.54 -18.45
N GLU A 126 -2.04 -11.99 -17.66
CA GLU A 126 -2.79 -13.22 -17.88
C GLU A 126 -4.06 -12.91 -18.67
N GLU A 127 -4.41 -13.75 -19.63
CA GLU A 127 -5.69 -13.66 -20.30
C GLU A 127 -6.73 -14.47 -19.53
N ARG A 128 -7.82 -13.82 -19.13
CA ARG A 128 -8.93 -14.47 -18.42
C ARG A 128 -10.20 -14.40 -19.26
N PRO A 129 -10.92 -15.52 -19.44
CA PRO A 129 -12.07 -15.57 -20.31
C PRO A 129 -13.34 -15.09 -19.58
N LEU A 130 -14.14 -14.33 -20.31
CA LEU A 130 -15.55 -14.09 -20.05
C LEU A 130 -16.39 -14.81 -21.12
N LEU A 131 -17.59 -15.22 -20.75
CA LEU A 131 -18.55 -15.79 -21.68
C LEU A 131 -19.45 -14.68 -22.23
N ARG A 132 -19.58 -14.59 -23.55
CA ARG A 132 -20.59 -13.75 -24.22
C ARG A 132 -21.64 -14.64 -24.86
N ILE A 133 -22.88 -14.50 -24.41
CA ILE A 133 -24.05 -15.09 -25.07
C ILE A 133 -24.70 -14.01 -25.93
N THR A 134 -24.76 -14.27 -27.23
CA THR A 134 -25.37 -13.39 -28.21
C THR A 134 -26.72 -13.94 -28.63
N THR A 135 -27.79 -13.18 -28.43
CA THR A 135 -29.14 -13.49 -28.91
C THR A 135 -29.40 -12.72 -30.19
N ILE A 136 -29.74 -13.44 -31.25
CA ILE A 136 -29.98 -12.92 -32.59
C ILE A 136 -31.47 -13.08 -32.87
N PRO A 137 -32.24 -11.97 -32.85
CA PRO A 137 -33.67 -12.02 -33.07
C PRO A 137 -34.03 -12.39 -34.51
N ALA A 138 -35.06 -13.22 -34.69
CA ALA A 138 -35.51 -13.63 -36.03
C ALA A 138 -36.22 -12.50 -36.80
N ASP A 139 -36.74 -11.50 -36.09
CA ASP A 139 -37.49 -10.36 -36.62
C ASP A 139 -36.59 -9.24 -37.16
N GLY A 140 -35.27 -9.38 -37.03
CA GLY A 140 -34.29 -8.36 -37.43
C GLY A 140 -34.16 -7.19 -36.46
N SER A 141 -34.72 -7.29 -35.25
CA SER A 141 -34.37 -6.38 -34.17
C SER A 141 -32.88 -6.51 -33.78
N PRO A 142 -32.31 -5.51 -33.09
CA PRO A 142 -30.88 -5.48 -32.78
C PRO A 142 -30.40 -6.74 -32.05
N VAL A 143 -29.19 -7.16 -32.39
CA VAL A 143 -28.52 -8.30 -31.75
C VAL A 143 -28.22 -7.92 -30.30
N ARG A 144 -28.48 -8.85 -29.36
CA ARG A 144 -28.32 -8.61 -27.92
C ARG A 144 -27.18 -9.44 -27.35
N HIS A 145 -26.26 -8.82 -26.63
CA HIS A 145 -25.15 -9.49 -25.98
C HIS A 145 -25.26 -9.41 -24.47
N GLN A 146 -25.16 -10.56 -23.82
CA GLN A 146 -25.02 -10.69 -22.36
C GLN A 146 -23.66 -11.31 -22.05
N PHE A 147 -23.05 -10.85 -20.95
CA PHE A 147 -21.72 -11.25 -20.56
C PHE A 147 -21.77 -11.92 -19.19
N PHE A 148 -20.98 -12.97 -19.02
CA PHE A 148 -20.98 -13.76 -17.81
C PHE A 148 -19.55 -14.02 -17.34
N TRP A 149 -19.39 -14.00 -16.03
CA TRP A 149 -18.20 -14.47 -15.34
C TRP A 149 -18.01 -15.96 -15.56
N ARG A 150 -16.79 -16.46 -15.30
CA ARG A 150 -16.51 -17.91 -15.32
C ARG A 150 -17.38 -18.71 -14.33
N THR A 151 -17.92 -18.05 -13.31
CA THR A 151 -18.84 -18.63 -12.33
C THR A 151 -20.26 -18.81 -12.88
N GLY A 152 -20.58 -18.23 -14.04
CA GLY A 152 -21.92 -18.20 -14.63
C GLY A 152 -22.80 -17.03 -14.16
N GLU A 153 -22.28 -16.16 -13.30
CA GLU A 153 -22.93 -14.91 -12.90
C GLU A 153 -22.89 -13.89 -14.04
N GLU A 154 -24.00 -13.20 -14.28
CA GLU A 154 -24.10 -12.16 -15.31
C GLU A 154 -23.40 -10.88 -14.86
N LEU A 155 -22.62 -10.27 -15.77
CA LEU A 155 -22.00 -8.98 -15.51
C LEU A 155 -23.07 -7.88 -15.48
N SER A 156 -22.91 -6.96 -14.53
CA SER A 156 -23.66 -5.71 -14.46
C SER A 156 -23.26 -4.74 -15.58
N ASN A 157 -24.09 -3.74 -15.83
CA ASN A 157 -23.79 -2.67 -16.80
C ASN A 157 -22.51 -1.92 -16.51
N HIS A 158 -22.24 -1.68 -15.22
CA HIS A 158 -21.02 -1.01 -14.80
C HIS A 158 -19.80 -1.83 -15.19
N GLU A 159 -19.82 -3.14 -14.95
CA GLU A 159 -18.73 -4.04 -15.34
C GLU A 159 -18.59 -4.11 -16.85
N VAL A 160 -19.69 -4.28 -17.58
CA VAL A 160 -19.69 -4.29 -19.05
C VAL A 160 -19.00 -3.05 -19.64
N VAL A 161 -19.25 -1.87 -19.06
CA VAL A 161 -18.60 -0.62 -19.47
C VAL A 161 -17.13 -0.58 -19.05
N ALA A 162 -16.80 -0.91 -17.79
CA ALA A 162 -15.44 -0.89 -17.26
C ALA A 162 -14.50 -1.82 -18.06
N PHE A 163 -15.00 -2.98 -18.46
CA PHE A 163 -14.28 -3.95 -19.30
C PHE A 163 -14.21 -3.57 -20.79
N GLY A 164 -14.90 -2.52 -21.23
CA GLY A 164 -14.91 -2.12 -22.65
C GLY A 164 -15.64 -3.11 -23.56
N LEU A 165 -16.57 -3.91 -23.03
CA LEU A 165 -17.20 -5.03 -23.77
C LEU A 165 -18.17 -4.59 -24.87
N LYS A 166 -18.40 -3.27 -25.02
CA LYS A 166 -19.17 -2.68 -26.12
C LYS A 166 -18.40 -2.68 -27.45
N HIS A 167 -17.08 -2.72 -27.40
CA HIS A 167 -16.24 -2.61 -28.58
C HIS A 167 -15.21 -3.74 -28.59
N LEU A 168 -15.58 -4.82 -29.28
CA LEU A 168 -14.80 -6.04 -29.35
C LEU A 168 -14.14 -6.18 -30.71
N THR A 169 -12.87 -6.58 -30.71
CA THR A 169 -12.16 -7.00 -31.92
C THR A 169 -11.98 -8.52 -31.91
N PRO A 170 -11.95 -9.19 -33.08
CA PRO A 170 -11.52 -10.58 -33.16
C PRO A 170 -10.17 -10.79 -32.48
N HIS A 171 -10.05 -11.87 -31.71
CA HIS A 171 -8.85 -12.23 -30.99
C HIS A 171 -8.44 -13.66 -31.37
N LEU A 172 -7.39 -13.80 -32.19
CA LEU A 172 -7.00 -15.08 -32.79
C LEU A 172 -5.83 -15.77 -32.05
N ALA A 173 -5.45 -15.30 -30.86
CA ALA A 173 -4.33 -15.90 -30.12
C ALA A 173 -4.82 -17.08 -29.26
N TYR A 174 -4.47 -18.30 -29.69
CA TYR A 174 -4.81 -19.52 -28.97
C TYR A 174 -3.66 -19.98 -28.06
N THR A 175 -3.86 -19.94 -26.74
CA THR A 175 -2.97 -20.60 -25.78
C THR A 175 -3.51 -21.98 -25.40
N ARG A 176 -2.66 -22.98 -25.15
CA ARG A 176 -3.10 -24.34 -24.76
C ARG A 176 -3.89 -24.36 -23.45
N ASP A 177 -3.58 -23.47 -22.50
CA ASP A 177 -4.23 -23.38 -21.20
C ASP A 177 -5.65 -22.78 -21.27
N ALA A 178 -5.93 -21.98 -22.32
CA ALA A 178 -7.26 -21.46 -22.60
C ALA A 178 -8.30 -22.58 -22.85
N ARG A 179 -7.89 -23.71 -23.43
CA ARG A 179 -8.82 -24.78 -23.87
C ARG A 179 -9.66 -25.35 -22.73
N ALA A 180 -9.03 -25.66 -21.60
CA ALA A 180 -9.73 -26.26 -20.45
C ALA A 180 -10.70 -25.27 -19.78
N SER A 181 -10.31 -23.99 -19.71
CA SER A 181 -11.15 -22.93 -19.12
C SER A 181 -12.35 -22.59 -20.01
N VAL A 182 -12.14 -22.59 -21.33
CA VAL A 182 -13.19 -22.34 -22.33
C VAL A 182 -14.21 -23.48 -22.38
N GLN A 183 -13.76 -24.74 -22.29
CA GLN A 183 -14.66 -25.89 -22.35
C GLN A 183 -15.72 -25.88 -21.23
N ILE A 184 -15.31 -25.61 -19.99
CA ILE A 184 -16.23 -25.51 -18.84
C ILE A 184 -17.27 -24.40 -19.04
N LEU A 185 -16.83 -23.25 -19.55
CA LEU A 185 -17.72 -22.12 -19.86
C LEU A 185 -18.75 -22.48 -20.92
N LEU A 186 -18.32 -23.18 -21.97
CA LEU A 186 -19.21 -23.60 -23.05
C LEU A 186 -20.23 -24.65 -22.58
N GLU A 187 -19.81 -25.61 -21.76
CA GLU A 187 -20.71 -26.61 -21.16
C GLU A 187 -21.78 -25.95 -20.28
N GLN A 188 -21.40 -25.00 -19.43
CA GLN A 188 -22.34 -24.23 -18.60
C GLN A 188 -23.27 -23.34 -19.43
N SER A 189 -22.85 -22.94 -20.62
CA SER A 189 -23.66 -22.13 -21.53
C SER A 189 -24.69 -22.93 -22.31
N HIS A 190 -24.52 -24.26 -22.42
CA HIS A 190 -25.35 -25.11 -23.27
C HIS A 190 -26.84 -24.98 -22.91
N ASP A 191 -27.19 -25.09 -21.63
CA ASP A 191 -28.57 -24.93 -21.16
C ASP A 191 -29.15 -23.55 -21.51
N ARG A 192 -28.33 -22.49 -21.38
CA ARG A 192 -28.74 -21.11 -21.67
C ARG A 192 -28.91 -20.84 -23.16
N VAL A 193 -28.11 -21.49 -24.01
CA VAL A 193 -28.21 -21.42 -25.48
C VAL A 193 -29.45 -22.17 -25.97
N GLN A 194 -29.81 -23.30 -25.34
CA GLN A 194 -30.99 -24.10 -25.70
C GLN A 194 -32.33 -23.46 -25.30
N GLU A 195 -32.37 -22.53 -24.34
CA GLU A 195 -33.57 -21.81 -23.89
C GLU A 195 -34.10 -20.73 -24.87
N ALA A 196 -33.73 -20.75 -26.16
CA ALA A 196 -34.21 -19.76 -27.11
C ALA A 196 -35.73 -19.87 -27.34
N GLN A 197 -36.48 -18.82 -27.00
CA GLN A 197 -37.93 -18.72 -27.25
C GLN A 197 -38.19 -18.01 -28.58
N GLY A 198 -39.25 -18.40 -29.30
CA GLY A 198 -39.79 -17.57 -30.40
C GLY A 198 -38.99 -17.55 -31.72
N GLY A 199 -38.06 -18.48 -31.94
CA GLY A 199 -37.28 -18.57 -33.20
C GLY A 199 -35.96 -17.80 -33.19
N ASP A 200 -35.65 -17.10 -32.09
CA ASP A 200 -34.34 -16.47 -31.85
C ASP A 200 -33.22 -17.51 -31.89
N ARG A 201 -32.01 -17.08 -32.29
CA ARG A 201 -30.80 -17.90 -32.22
C ARG A 201 -29.88 -17.38 -31.13
N LYS A 202 -29.18 -18.29 -30.45
CA LYS A 202 -28.16 -17.94 -29.45
C LYS A 202 -26.81 -18.47 -29.90
N LEU A 203 -25.77 -17.65 -29.75
CA LEU A 203 -24.38 -18.02 -30.02
C LEU A 203 -23.52 -17.72 -28.79
N ALA A 204 -22.75 -18.71 -28.34
CA ALA A 204 -21.74 -18.52 -27.31
C ALA A 204 -20.39 -18.14 -27.95
N SER A 205 -19.70 -17.19 -27.34
CA SER A 205 -18.35 -16.77 -27.74
C SER A 205 -17.55 -16.37 -26.50
N ILE A 206 -16.22 -16.38 -26.64
CA ILE A 206 -15.30 -16.03 -25.55
C ILE A 206 -14.77 -14.62 -25.73
N VAL A 207 -14.71 -13.87 -24.64
CA VAL A 207 -14.05 -12.58 -24.59
C VAL A 207 -12.86 -12.67 -23.65
N TRP A 208 -11.66 -12.42 -24.16
CA TRP A 208 -10.42 -12.41 -23.38
C TRP A 208 -10.19 -11.02 -22.80
N CYS A 209 -10.01 -10.97 -21.48
CA CYS A 209 -9.64 -9.77 -20.76
C CYS A 209 -8.30 -9.97 -20.05
N LYS A 210 -7.41 -8.98 -20.11
CA LYS A 210 -6.10 -9.01 -19.47
C LYS A 210 -6.20 -8.71 -17.99
N TYR A 211 -5.69 -9.64 -17.20
CA TYR A 211 -5.50 -9.51 -15.76
C TYR A 211 -4.01 -9.36 -15.45
N ALA A 212 -3.65 -8.27 -14.80
CA ALA A 212 -2.28 -7.96 -14.45
C ALA A 212 -1.95 -8.46 -13.04
N ILE A 213 -0.78 -9.08 -12.88
CA ILE A 213 -0.23 -9.49 -11.59
C ILE A 213 1.24 -9.10 -11.57
N GLY A 214 1.70 -8.50 -10.48
CA GLY A 214 3.11 -8.16 -10.32
C GLY A 214 3.39 -7.39 -9.05
N LYS A 215 4.52 -6.68 -9.05
CA LYS A 215 4.88 -5.74 -7.99
C LYS A 215 5.46 -4.45 -8.57
N ILE A 216 5.26 -3.37 -7.83
CA ILE A 216 5.91 -2.08 -8.06
C ILE A 216 7.11 -2.03 -7.12
N ASP A 217 8.31 -2.06 -7.69
CA ASP A 217 9.56 -1.89 -6.96
C ASP A 217 9.91 -0.39 -6.92
N ILE A 218 10.16 0.12 -5.72
CA ILE A 218 10.47 1.53 -5.45
C ILE A 218 11.88 1.62 -4.93
N PHE A 219 12.69 2.47 -5.55
CA PHE A 219 14.11 2.65 -5.24
C PHE A 219 14.37 4.12 -4.88
N ILE A 220 15.02 4.36 -3.73
CA ILE A 220 15.45 5.69 -3.28
C ILE A 220 16.87 5.56 -2.71
N GLY A 221 17.88 6.02 -3.47
CA GLY A 221 19.28 5.68 -3.18
C GLY A 221 19.48 4.15 -3.16
N ASP A 222 20.01 3.65 -2.05
CA ASP A 222 20.20 2.20 -1.81
C ASP A 222 18.96 1.52 -1.18
N ALA A 223 17.97 2.29 -0.73
CA ALA A 223 16.75 1.75 -0.14
C ALA A 223 15.81 1.22 -1.22
N THR A 224 15.24 0.04 -0.98
CA THR A 224 14.29 -0.61 -1.90
C THR A 224 13.10 -1.17 -1.15
N THR A 225 11.91 -1.06 -1.74
CA THR A 225 10.69 -1.72 -1.26
C THR A 225 9.81 -2.16 -2.44
N SER A 226 8.88 -3.08 -2.19
CA SER A 226 8.04 -3.71 -3.21
C SER A 226 6.58 -3.69 -2.80
N LEU A 227 5.69 -3.21 -3.68
CA LEU A 227 4.25 -3.20 -3.47
C LEU A 227 3.57 -4.18 -4.43
N PRO A 228 2.99 -5.29 -3.95
CA PRO A 228 2.28 -6.23 -4.82
C PRO A 228 1.00 -5.60 -5.34
N PHE A 229 0.63 -5.93 -6.58
CA PHE A 229 -0.65 -5.55 -7.16
C PHE A 229 -1.23 -6.68 -8.00
N GLU A 230 -2.56 -6.72 -8.06
CA GLU A 230 -3.31 -7.55 -8.97
C GLU A 230 -4.61 -6.86 -9.37
N GLY A 231 -5.01 -6.99 -10.62
CA GLY A 231 -6.22 -6.34 -11.10
C GLY A 231 -6.38 -6.41 -12.61
N TRP A 232 -7.55 -6.05 -13.10
CA TRP A 232 -7.83 -5.97 -14.53
C TRP A 232 -6.99 -4.86 -15.15
N ALA A 233 -6.18 -5.20 -16.15
CA ALA A 233 -5.18 -4.30 -16.70
C ALA A 233 -5.82 -3.03 -17.28
N ARG A 234 -6.99 -3.19 -17.92
CA ARG A 234 -7.80 -2.08 -18.40
C ARG A 234 -8.21 -1.12 -17.29
N HIS A 235 -8.66 -1.62 -16.14
CA HIS A 235 -9.13 -0.79 -15.03
C HIS A 235 -8.02 0.11 -14.45
N TYR A 236 -6.76 -0.33 -14.51
CA TYR A 236 -5.64 0.54 -14.16
C TYR A 236 -5.46 1.66 -15.19
N VAL A 237 -5.52 1.34 -16.49
CA VAL A 237 -5.34 2.30 -17.59
C VAL A 237 -6.48 3.32 -17.66
N SER A 238 -7.72 2.90 -17.41
CA SER A 238 -8.89 3.78 -17.35
C SER A 238 -8.98 4.59 -16.05
N GLY A 239 -8.23 4.21 -15.01
CA GLY A 239 -8.27 4.83 -13.69
C GLY A 239 -9.43 4.37 -12.80
N ASP A 240 -10.15 3.30 -13.19
CA ASP A 240 -11.23 2.71 -12.38
C ASP A 240 -10.71 2.10 -11.07
N ILE A 241 -9.46 1.63 -11.08
CA ILE A 241 -8.76 1.19 -9.87
C ILE A 241 -7.42 1.91 -9.76
N SER A 242 -7.04 2.25 -8.52
CA SER A 242 -5.72 2.82 -8.25
C SER A 242 -4.67 1.73 -7.97
N PRO A 243 -3.40 1.98 -8.29
CA PRO A 243 -2.30 1.12 -7.83
C PRO A 243 -2.26 1.04 -6.29
N PRO A 244 -1.59 0.03 -5.71
CA PRO A 244 -1.43 -0.04 -4.26
C PRO A 244 -0.74 1.22 -3.73
N ARG A 245 -1.11 1.66 -2.53
CA ARG A 245 -0.39 2.74 -1.83
C ARG A 245 0.70 2.15 -0.95
N PHE A 246 1.78 2.89 -0.75
CA PHE A 246 2.80 2.49 0.21
C PHE A 246 2.25 2.66 1.64
N HIS A 247 2.42 1.65 2.48
CA HIS A 247 2.09 1.68 3.91
C HIS A 247 3.39 1.71 4.72
N CYS A 248 3.56 2.72 5.56
CA CYS A 248 4.70 2.82 6.46
C CYS A 248 4.38 2.18 7.81
N ASP A 249 4.93 1.00 8.10
CA ASP A 249 4.64 0.27 9.34
C ASP A 249 5.01 1.04 10.62
N ALA A 250 6.03 1.91 10.56
CA ALA A 250 6.48 2.69 11.72
C ALA A 250 5.58 3.89 12.05
N THR A 251 4.74 4.34 11.10
CA THR A 251 3.90 5.54 11.27
C THR A 251 2.42 5.31 10.93
N GLU A 252 2.07 4.13 10.43
CA GLU A 252 0.75 3.74 9.91
C GLU A 252 0.21 4.65 8.80
N ARG A 253 1.06 5.56 8.27
CA ARG A 253 0.67 6.46 7.18
C ARG A 253 0.76 5.75 5.84
N ILE A 254 -0.12 6.19 4.94
CA ILE A 254 -0.32 5.60 3.63
C ILE A 254 -0.23 6.71 2.57
N GLY A 255 0.59 6.52 1.54
CA GLY A 255 0.78 7.57 0.53
C GLY A 255 1.40 7.09 -0.79
N TYR A 256 1.44 8.01 -1.75
CA TYR A 256 2.15 7.87 -3.03
C TYR A 256 3.37 8.78 -3.16
N HIS A 257 3.48 9.81 -2.30
CA HIS A 257 4.63 10.71 -2.27
C HIS A 257 5.64 10.19 -1.25
N LEU A 258 6.73 9.61 -1.73
CA LEU A 258 7.67 8.85 -0.91
C LEU A 258 9.07 9.46 -0.98
N ALA A 259 9.76 9.39 0.15
CA ALA A 259 11.17 9.72 0.27
C ALA A 259 11.86 8.71 1.21
N ALA A 260 13.19 8.76 1.25
CA ALA A 260 13.97 8.03 2.24
C ALA A 260 14.47 8.96 3.34
N THR A 261 14.51 8.45 4.56
CA THR A 261 15.28 9.03 5.67
C THR A 261 16.78 8.78 5.46
N ASP A 262 17.63 9.46 6.23
CA ASP A 262 19.09 9.33 6.10
C ASP A 262 19.60 7.93 6.49
N ASN A 263 18.81 7.14 7.22
CA ASN A 263 19.09 5.73 7.53
C ASN A 263 18.47 4.75 6.51
N GLY A 264 17.94 5.25 5.38
CA GLY A 264 17.44 4.42 4.28
C GLY A 264 16.03 3.84 4.50
N VAL A 265 15.22 4.41 5.39
CA VAL A 265 13.83 4.00 5.56
C VAL A 265 12.96 4.77 4.59
N ILE A 266 12.27 4.05 3.69
CA ILE A 266 11.29 4.63 2.77
C ILE A 266 9.98 4.88 3.53
N ALA A 267 9.46 6.10 3.44
CA ALA A 267 8.19 6.49 4.06
C ALA A 267 7.47 7.58 3.23
N PRO A 268 6.17 7.80 3.46
CA PRO A 268 5.49 8.99 2.97
C PRO A 268 6.22 10.25 3.44
N VAL A 269 6.36 11.25 2.57
CA VAL A 269 7.12 12.48 2.88
C VAL A 269 6.60 13.17 4.13
N GLU A 270 5.28 13.15 4.36
CA GLU A 270 4.64 13.70 5.54
C GLU A 270 5.02 12.98 6.85
N SER A 271 5.52 11.74 6.78
CA SER A 271 6.03 10.97 7.92
C SER A 271 7.50 11.26 8.23
N ILE A 272 8.18 12.05 7.39
CA ILE A 272 9.60 12.37 7.55
C ILE A 272 9.73 13.81 8.05
N ALA A 273 10.58 13.99 9.06
CA ALA A 273 10.88 15.29 9.63
C ALA A 273 12.39 15.47 9.78
N THR A 274 12.83 16.73 9.88
CA THR A 274 14.24 17.06 10.07
C THR A 274 14.52 17.26 11.55
N CYS A 275 15.55 16.59 12.06
CA CYS A 275 16.07 16.83 13.40
C CYS A 275 16.71 18.23 13.48
N GLU A 276 16.22 19.11 14.37
CA GLU A 276 16.68 20.51 14.45
C GLU A 276 18.13 20.64 14.95
N LEU A 277 18.70 19.58 15.52
CA LEU A 277 20.05 19.58 16.07
C LEU A 277 21.10 19.04 15.11
N THR A 278 20.75 18.01 14.33
CA THR A 278 21.71 17.34 13.42
C THR A 278 21.45 17.66 11.95
N GLY A 279 20.28 18.21 11.62
CA GLY A 279 19.83 18.38 10.23
C GLY A 279 19.44 17.06 9.55
N ARG A 280 19.47 15.94 10.27
CA ARG A 280 19.16 14.62 9.69
C ARG A 280 17.69 14.46 9.38
N ARG A 281 17.35 13.83 8.25
CA ARG A 281 15.99 13.38 7.93
C ARG A 281 15.71 12.06 8.64
N VAL A 282 14.71 12.04 9.50
CA VAL A 282 14.29 10.88 10.29
C VAL A 282 12.78 10.74 10.27
N LEU A 283 12.25 9.62 10.75
CA LEU A 283 10.81 9.49 10.91
C LEU A 283 10.33 10.45 12.00
N GLU A 284 9.14 11.02 11.81
CA GLU A 284 8.51 11.91 12.79
C GLU A 284 8.33 11.22 14.15
N SER A 285 8.06 9.91 14.17
CA SER A 285 7.95 9.09 15.38
C SER A 285 9.28 8.90 16.12
N GLU A 286 10.43 9.16 15.49
CA GLU A 286 11.76 9.09 16.11
C GLU A 286 12.19 10.43 16.74
N LEU A 287 11.40 11.50 16.55
CA LEU A 287 11.66 12.81 17.11
C LEU A 287 10.93 13.01 18.44
N GLU A 288 11.65 13.52 19.43
CA GLU A 288 11.09 14.01 20.68
C GLU A 288 11.18 15.53 20.75
N THR A 289 10.33 16.15 21.58
CA THR A 289 10.29 17.60 21.78
C THR A 289 10.82 17.96 23.16
N SER A 290 11.82 18.84 23.24
CA SER A 290 12.34 19.30 24.53
C SER A 290 11.30 20.11 25.28
N VAL A 291 11.04 19.74 26.53
CA VAL A 291 10.17 20.56 27.38
C VAL A 291 10.77 21.95 27.65
N VAL A 292 12.09 22.14 27.51
CA VAL A 292 12.77 23.38 27.86
C VAL A 292 12.77 24.37 26.70
N SER A 293 13.29 23.99 25.53
CA SER A 293 13.38 24.87 24.36
C SER A 293 12.24 24.74 23.37
N GLY A 294 11.47 23.64 23.42
CA GLY A 294 10.51 23.29 22.39
C GLY A 294 11.13 22.72 21.11
N LYS A 295 12.47 22.58 21.05
CA LYS A 295 13.14 22.00 19.88
C LYS A 295 12.87 20.50 19.76
N ARG A 296 12.75 20.03 18.52
CA ARG A 296 12.61 18.63 18.14
C ARG A 296 13.96 18.03 17.77
N GLY A 297 14.29 16.87 18.34
CA GLY A 297 15.52 16.16 18.04
C GLY A 297 15.36 14.66 18.10
N CYS A 298 16.36 13.94 17.60
CA CYS A 298 16.40 12.47 17.66
C CYS A 298 16.47 12.00 19.12
N ASN A 299 15.84 10.86 19.42
CA ASN A 299 15.74 10.30 20.78
C ASN A 299 17.11 10.16 21.49
N ASP A 300 18.16 9.79 20.76
CA ASP A 300 19.53 9.63 21.27
C ASP A 300 20.15 10.92 21.82
N GLN A 301 19.55 12.08 21.53
CA GLN A 301 19.99 13.39 22.04
C GLN A 301 19.21 13.83 23.28
N PHE A 302 18.24 13.05 23.72
CA PHE A 302 17.39 13.36 24.87
C PHE A 302 17.82 12.59 26.12
N ALA A 303 17.75 13.29 27.24
CA ALA A 303 17.94 12.71 28.56
C ALA A 303 16.70 13.00 29.42
N THR A 304 16.48 12.12 30.40
CA THR A 304 15.44 12.31 31.40
C THR A 304 16.05 12.98 32.63
N CYS A 305 15.49 14.11 33.06
CA CYS A 305 15.92 14.77 34.28
C CYS A 305 15.61 13.86 35.49
N PRO A 306 16.62 13.41 36.26
CA PRO A 306 16.37 12.51 37.38
C PRO A 306 15.58 13.17 38.51
N ALA A 307 15.64 14.50 38.61
CA ALA A 307 14.93 15.25 39.63
C ALA A 307 13.44 15.49 39.29
N SER A 308 13.09 15.77 38.03
CA SER A 308 11.72 16.13 37.62
C SER A 308 10.98 15.08 36.79
N GLY A 309 11.70 14.21 36.08
CA GLY A 309 11.15 13.30 35.07
C GLY A 309 11.01 13.93 33.68
N ASP A 310 11.35 15.22 33.53
CA ASP A 310 11.29 15.93 32.25
C ASP A 310 12.19 15.28 31.19
N ARG A 311 11.70 15.11 29.97
CA ARG A 311 12.51 14.79 28.78
C ARG A 311 12.98 16.09 28.11
N LEU A 312 14.29 16.25 27.98
CA LEU A 312 14.91 17.44 27.39
C LEU A 312 16.21 17.06 26.69
N LEU A 313 16.76 17.99 25.91
CA LEU A 313 18.02 17.74 25.23
C LEU A 313 19.16 17.62 26.24
N THR A 314 20.08 16.69 26.00
CA THR A 314 21.23 16.46 26.87
C THR A 314 22.07 17.72 27.06
N THR A 315 22.15 18.58 26.04
CA THR A 315 22.86 19.87 26.06
C THR A 315 22.18 20.95 26.91
N GLU A 316 20.92 20.76 27.29
CA GLU A 316 20.14 21.70 28.10
C GLU A 316 20.18 21.38 29.60
N LEU A 317 20.71 20.21 29.96
CA LEU A 317 20.88 19.83 31.36
C LEU A 317 21.85 20.77 32.06
N GLN A 318 21.53 21.07 33.33
CA GLN A 318 22.38 21.87 34.20
C GLN A 318 22.73 21.09 35.46
N SER A 319 23.98 21.23 35.92
CA SER A 319 24.41 20.57 37.15
C SER A 319 23.83 21.28 38.38
N CYS A 320 23.17 20.50 39.25
CA CYS A 320 22.74 20.97 40.55
C CYS A 320 23.96 21.27 41.43
N THR A 321 24.08 22.50 41.95
CA THR A 321 25.21 22.90 42.80
C THR A 321 25.30 22.06 44.07
N SER A 322 24.17 21.50 44.52
CA SER A 322 24.05 20.71 45.75
C SER A 322 24.41 19.23 45.58
N CYS A 323 23.72 18.48 44.72
CA CYS A 323 23.97 17.04 44.53
C CYS A 323 24.89 16.73 43.33
N GLY A 324 25.09 17.67 42.41
CA GLY A 324 25.92 17.48 41.20
C GLY A 324 25.20 16.81 40.04
N GLN A 325 23.99 16.28 40.26
CA GLN A 325 23.19 15.67 39.20
C GLN A 325 22.91 16.66 38.07
N GLN A 326 22.95 16.15 36.84
CA GLN A 326 22.48 16.85 35.65
C GLN A 326 20.96 16.87 35.66
N VAL A 327 20.34 18.04 35.75
CA VAL A 327 18.89 18.20 35.90
C VAL A 327 18.35 19.26 34.96
N SER A 328 17.05 19.18 34.69
CA SER A 328 16.29 20.22 33.98
C SER A 328 16.45 21.58 34.68
N PRO A 329 16.69 22.68 33.93
CA PRO A 329 16.70 24.03 34.48
C PRO A 329 15.41 24.39 35.22
N ARG A 330 14.26 23.83 34.82
CA ARG A 330 12.98 24.03 35.51
C ARG A 330 12.94 23.39 36.90
N ALA A 331 13.76 22.38 37.15
CA ALA A 331 13.88 21.77 38.47
C ALA A 331 14.77 22.59 39.42
N LEU A 332 15.54 23.55 38.91
CA LEU A 332 16.48 24.36 39.69
C LEU A 332 15.83 25.62 40.26
N ARG A 333 16.19 25.96 41.51
CA ARG A 333 15.95 27.28 42.10
C ARG A 333 17.21 27.70 42.84
N GLY A 334 17.82 28.81 42.43
CA GLY A 334 19.12 29.23 42.98
C GLY A 334 20.22 28.18 42.78
N GLY A 335 20.21 27.46 41.65
CA GLY A 335 21.16 26.39 41.36
C GLY A 335 20.94 25.07 42.12
N VAL A 336 19.89 24.97 42.95
CA VAL A 336 19.57 23.77 43.73
C VAL A 336 18.33 23.07 43.19
N CYS A 337 18.45 21.78 42.87
CA CYS A 337 17.36 20.98 42.32
C CYS A 337 16.24 20.74 43.33
N ARG A 338 15.03 20.44 42.84
CA ARG A 338 13.84 20.22 43.69
C ARG A 338 14.05 19.11 44.74
N VAL A 339 14.77 18.03 44.40
CA VAL A 339 15.08 16.92 45.32
C VAL A 339 15.92 17.42 46.49
N CYS A 340 16.99 18.18 46.20
CA CYS A 340 17.85 18.77 47.24
C CYS A 340 17.13 19.82 48.10
N ARG A 341 16.12 20.51 47.56
CA ARG A 341 15.34 21.52 48.31
C ARG A 341 14.30 20.88 49.23
N ASN A 342 13.79 19.71 48.88
CA ASN A 342 12.67 19.04 49.55
C ASN A 342 13.11 17.76 50.29
N LEU A 343 14.31 17.72 50.86
CA LEU A 343 14.78 16.56 51.63
C LEU A 343 13.88 16.32 52.85
N ARG A 344 13.34 15.11 52.99
CA ARG A 344 12.54 14.69 54.16
C ARG A 344 13.44 14.24 55.30
N SER A 345 13.01 14.44 56.55
CA SER A 345 13.71 13.84 57.70
C SER A 345 13.55 12.32 57.66
N ILE A 346 14.60 11.61 58.03
CA ILE A 346 14.62 10.13 58.05
C ILE A 346 15.34 9.66 59.31
N SER A 347 14.82 8.60 59.95
CA SER A 347 15.51 7.94 61.08
C SER A 347 16.49 6.89 60.55
N LYS A 348 17.41 6.44 61.41
CA LYS A 348 18.33 5.36 61.05
C LYS A 348 17.62 4.01 60.85
N ASP A 349 16.46 3.85 61.47
CA ASP A 349 15.63 2.65 61.35
C ASP A 349 14.78 2.63 60.06
N ASP A 350 14.75 3.72 59.27
CA ASP A 350 14.11 3.68 57.94
C ASP A 350 14.86 2.65 57.08
N PRO A 351 14.16 1.70 56.42
CA PRO A 351 14.79 0.62 55.67
C PRO A 351 15.83 1.08 54.65
N THR A 352 15.61 2.25 54.03
CA THR A 352 16.55 2.83 53.06
C THR A 352 17.83 3.27 53.74
N MET A 353 17.70 3.97 54.88
CA MET A 353 18.84 4.46 55.64
C MET A 353 19.61 3.31 56.29
N ALA A 354 18.91 2.35 56.89
CA ALA A 354 19.51 1.14 57.47
C ALA A 354 20.37 0.41 56.44
N ARG A 355 19.83 0.17 55.23
CA ARG A 355 20.59 -0.43 54.13
C ARG A 355 21.85 0.37 53.77
N ILE A 356 21.77 1.70 53.72
CA ILE A 356 22.93 2.55 53.43
C ILE A 356 23.98 2.46 54.53
N LEU A 357 23.56 2.42 55.80
CA LEU A 357 24.45 2.28 56.96
C LEU A 357 25.09 0.89 57.04
N ASP A 358 24.40 -0.16 56.61
CA ASP A 358 24.97 -1.51 56.50
C ASP A 358 26.11 -1.56 55.47
N VAL A 359 25.94 -0.86 54.34
CA VAL A 359 27.00 -0.76 53.32
C VAL A 359 28.13 0.16 53.78
N TYR A 360 27.81 1.28 54.43
CA TYR A 360 28.76 2.29 54.87
C TYR A 360 28.63 2.60 56.38
N PRO A 361 29.13 1.73 57.28
CA PRO A 361 28.98 1.91 58.73
C PRO A 361 29.61 3.20 59.26
N GLY A 362 30.63 3.73 58.57
CA GLY A 362 31.26 5.01 58.91
C GLY A 362 30.29 6.21 58.89
N LEU A 363 29.15 6.09 58.21
CA LEU A 363 28.11 7.11 58.20
C LEU A 363 27.29 7.15 59.51
N ASP A 364 27.37 6.13 60.36
CA ASP A 364 26.54 6.06 61.57
C ASP A 364 26.86 7.17 62.60
N GLN A 365 28.06 7.76 62.55
CA GLN A 365 28.42 8.87 63.44
C GLN A 365 27.60 10.15 63.20
N TRP A 366 26.97 10.30 62.04
CA TRP A 366 26.15 11.46 61.68
C TRP A 366 24.70 11.31 62.17
N ARG A 367 24.07 12.44 62.49
CA ARG A 367 22.71 12.52 63.06
C ARG A 367 21.80 13.42 62.22
N ASN A 368 20.52 13.49 62.57
CA ASN A 368 19.53 14.38 61.92
C ASN A 368 19.48 14.19 60.40
N TRP A 369 19.48 12.94 59.96
CA TRP A 369 19.51 12.60 58.55
C TRP A 369 18.29 13.15 57.81
N ARG A 370 18.55 13.65 56.61
CA ARG A 370 17.53 13.96 55.62
C ARG A 370 17.84 13.26 54.32
N LEU A 371 16.80 12.76 53.67
CA LEU A 371 16.86 12.02 52.42
C LEU A 371 15.96 12.66 51.37
N GLY A 372 16.44 12.72 50.14
CA GLY A 372 15.65 12.93 48.94
C GLY A 372 16.01 11.84 47.94
N GLU A 373 15.01 11.44 47.16
CA GLU A 373 15.17 10.43 46.13
C GLU A 373 14.88 11.07 44.77
N SER A 374 15.70 10.71 43.79
CA SER A 374 15.55 11.02 42.39
C SER A 374 15.46 9.71 41.60
N GLN A 375 15.20 9.76 40.30
CA GLN A 375 15.07 8.54 39.51
C GLN A 375 16.32 7.64 39.52
N ASP A 376 17.51 8.21 39.76
CA ASP A 376 18.78 7.48 39.66
C ASP A 376 19.72 7.64 40.87
N ALA A 377 19.35 8.42 41.88
CA ALA A 377 20.19 8.65 43.05
C ALA A 377 19.43 8.97 44.34
N TYR A 378 20.03 8.58 45.47
CA TYR A 378 19.73 9.13 46.79
C TYR A 378 20.56 10.37 47.07
N VAL A 379 19.92 11.41 47.59
CA VAL A 379 20.58 12.63 48.09
C VAL A 379 20.39 12.69 49.60
N LEU A 380 21.49 12.60 50.35
CA LEU A 380 21.48 12.59 51.80
C LEU A 380 22.10 13.86 52.36
N ARG A 381 21.62 14.28 53.53
CA ARG A 381 22.28 15.30 54.36
C ARG A 381 22.26 14.86 55.81
N GLY A 382 23.44 14.80 56.43
CA GLY A 382 23.62 14.46 57.84
C GLY A 382 24.27 15.61 58.60
N GLY A 383 23.90 15.77 59.87
CA GLY A 383 24.48 16.74 60.79
C GLY A 383 25.38 16.07 61.82
N GLY A 384 26.59 16.59 61.99
CA GLY A 384 27.49 16.29 63.08
C GLY A 384 27.47 17.38 64.16
N TRP A 385 28.35 17.23 65.15
CA TRP A 385 28.50 18.22 66.22
C TRP A 385 28.93 19.58 65.64
N TRP A 386 30.00 19.61 64.83
CA TRP A 386 30.57 20.84 64.26
C TRP A 386 30.38 20.98 62.75
N ASN A 387 30.04 19.88 62.08
CA ASN A 387 30.04 19.78 60.62
C ASN A 387 28.70 19.26 60.09
N GLU A 388 28.50 19.35 58.78
CA GLU A 388 27.43 18.67 58.05
C GLU A 388 28.03 17.95 56.85
N ILE A 389 27.48 16.77 56.54
CA ILE A 389 27.81 15.99 55.36
C ILE A 389 26.64 16.02 54.37
N ARG A 390 26.97 15.97 53.08
CA ARG A 390 26.03 15.77 51.99
C ARG A 390 26.57 14.69 51.08
N LEU A 391 25.72 13.72 50.75
CA LEU A 391 26.07 12.61 49.89
C LEU A 391 25.09 12.50 48.74
N THR A 392 25.59 12.06 47.59
CA THR A 392 24.79 11.61 46.46
C THR A 392 25.25 10.21 46.12
N LEU A 393 24.37 9.24 46.33
CA LEU A 393 24.63 7.82 46.11
C LEU A 393 23.81 7.35 44.92
N ASP A 394 24.38 6.52 44.08
CA ASP A 394 23.64 5.82 43.03
C ASP A 394 22.49 4.99 43.64
N LEU A 395 21.30 5.03 43.05
CA LEU A 395 20.11 4.41 43.64
C LEU A 395 20.22 2.87 43.70
N ALA A 396 20.83 2.27 42.68
CA ALA A 396 20.88 0.82 42.52
C ALA A 396 22.09 0.20 43.23
N SER A 397 23.27 0.78 43.04
CA SER A 397 24.55 0.25 43.54
C SER A 397 24.98 0.85 44.87
N LEU A 398 24.33 1.94 45.32
CA LEU A 398 24.74 2.77 46.46
C LEU A 398 26.14 3.39 46.33
N GLN A 399 26.81 3.26 45.17
CA GLN A 399 28.13 3.84 44.98
C GLN A 399 28.08 5.37 45.13
N PRO A 400 29.03 5.97 45.87
CA PRO A 400 29.07 7.40 46.07
C PRO A 400 29.46 8.11 44.77
N ARG A 401 28.50 8.88 44.22
CA ARG A 401 28.72 9.76 43.06
C ARG A 401 29.31 11.11 43.49
N ARG A 402 28.96 11.57 44.69
CA ARG A 402 29.45 12.84 45.27
C ARG A 402 29.37 12.79 46.79
N ALA A 403 30.41 13.31 47.46
CA ALA A 403 30.42 13.54 48.90
C ALA A 403 31.03 14.91 49.20
N GLN A 404 30.37 15.66 50.08
CA GLN A 404 30.80 16.99 50.48
C GLN A 404 30.58 17.20 51.96
N GLU A 405 31.41 18.05 52.55
CA GLU A 405 31.30 18.46 53.95
C GLU A 405 31.32 19.99 54.05
N ARG A 406 30.69 20.52 55.10
CA ARG A 406 30.90 21.91 55.54
C ARG A 406 31.01 21.99 57.05
N THR A 407 31.83 22.91 57.53
CA THR A 407 31.83 23.30 58.95
C THR A 407 30.78 24.37 59.20
N LYS A 408 30.19 24.38 60.40
CA LYS A 408 29.20 25.40 60.80
C LYS A 408 29.77 26.82 60.80
N VAL A 409 31.09 26.97 60.93
CA VAL A 409 31.78 28.27 61.03
C VAL A 409 32.06 28.89 59.65
N VAL A 410 32.53 28.09 58.67
CA VAL A 410 32.90 28.59 57.33
C VAL A 410 31.72 28.54 56.35
N GLY A 411 30.70 27.72 56.63
CA GLY A 411 29.42 27.67 55.90
C GLY A 411 29.46 27.14 54.47
N ARG A 412 30.65 27.05 53.85
CA ARG A 412 30.87 26.62 52.46
C ARG A 412 31.05 25.11 52.36
N TRP A 413 30.32 24.49 51.44
CA TRP A 413 30.49 23.08 51.06
C TRP A 413 31.79 22.86 50.30
N ARG A 414 32.54 21.82 50.68
CA ARG A 414 33.79 21.38 50.03
C ARG A 414 33.70 19.88 49.73
N PRO A 415 34.33 19.39 48.64
CA PRO A 415 34.49 17.95 48.44
C PRO A 415 35.11 17.30 49.68
N LEU A 416 34.67 16.08 49.98
CA LEU A 416 35.27 15.32 51.08
C LEU A 416 36.75 15.03 50.77
N PRO A 417 37.69 15.23 51.70
CA PRO A 417 39.10 14.88 51.50
C PRO A 417 39.26 13.37 51.27
N ASP A 418 40.24 12.96 50.46
CA ASP A 418 40.45 11.54 50.12
C ASP A 418 40.57 10.63 51.34
N VAL A 419 41.30 11.05 52.39
CA VAL A 419 41.46 10.27 53.63
C VAL A 419 40.10 9.98 54.28
N GLU A 420 39.22 10.98 54.27
CA GLU A 420 37.89 10.87 54.87
C GLU A 420 36.92 10.13 53.95
N TRP A 421 37.10 10.25 52.63
CA TRP A 421 36.39 9.44 51.64
C TRP A 421 36.66 7.96 51.85
N ARG A 422 37.94 7.57 51.94
CA ARG A 422 38.33 6.17 52.21
C ARG A 422 37.74 5.68 53.51
N ARG A 423 37.85 6.47 54.59
CA ARG A 423 37.30 6.10 55.89
C ARG A 423 35.79 5.83 55.86
N LEU A 424 35.04 6.56 55.04
CA LEU A 424 33.58 6.44 54.97
C LEU A 424 33.09 5.41 53.94
N PHE A 425 33.84 5.21 52.85
CA PHE A 425 33.35 4.47 51.67
C PHE A 425 34.23 3.30 51.23
N GLU A 426 35.48 3.22 51.67
CA GLU A 426 36.33 2.04 51.44
C GLU A 426 36.22 1.10 52.65
N LYS A 427 36.11 -0.20 52.37
CA LYS A 427 36.04 -1.26 53.39
C LYS A 427 37.41 -1.61 53.93
#